data_AF-A0AAQ3U271-F1
#
_entry.id   AF-A0AAQ3U271-F1
#
_cell.length_a   1.000
_cell.length_b   1.000
_cell.length_c   1.000
_cell.angle_alpha   90.00
_cell.angle_beta   90.00
_cell.angle_gamma   90.00
#
_symmetry.space_group_name_H-M   'P 1'
#
loop_
_entity.id
_entity.type
_entity.pdbx_description
1 polymer ?
#
loop_
_entity_poly.entity_id
_entity_poly.type
_entity_poly.pdbx_seq_one_letter_code
_entity_poly.pdbx_strand_id
1 'polypeptide(L)'
;MFTSLSGNVEDYDKITFGDNSKGKVEGLGKIEISSEYSISNVLLVDSLNFNLLSVGQLCDLGFQCLFKPNEVIVSKIDGGEEVFKGFRHNNLYLIDFNLKKANLQACLFSKNSMGWLWHRRLAHVGMSTLKKVMKKDLVRGLKDITFEKDKLCSACQAGKQVASTHPSKTFIYTWVYFLEDKTEVAHVFSKFAKRAQNKFNTSIVKIRSDNGREFDNTNIEEYCDEVGIKHEFSATYTPQQNGVVERKNRTLITLARSMLDEYGTSKKFWAEAINTACYASNQLYPHRLLDKTPYELLNGRKPNISYFWVFGCKCYIYKKRQHLGKFQRRCDIRFLLGYSSKSKAYRVFNEATGLVEETYDVEFDESNGSHGAHVDIVDIDEEPLVETMKNMSIGDIKPKEDED
;
A
#
# COMPACT_ATOMS: atom_id res chain seq x y z
N MET A 1 3.52 55.00 -21.80
CA MET A 1 2.24 55.73 -21.87
C MET A 1 1.71 55.83 -20.44
N PHE A 2 1.16 56.97 -20.01
CA PHE A 2 0.65 57.13 -18.64
C PHE A 2 -0.66 56.35 -18.44
N THR A 3 -0.75 55.62 -17.33
CA THR A 3 -1.96 54.89 -16.91
C THR A 3 -2.94 55.82 -16.18
N SER A 4 -2.44 56.90 -15.56
CA SER A 4 -3.23 57.99 -14.97
C SER A 4 -2.41 59.27 -14.93
N LEU A 5 -3.07 60.43 -15.06
CA LEU A 5 -2.44 61.77 -15.02
C LEU A 5 -3.24 62.68 -14.07
N SER A 6 -2.55 63.37 -13.16
CA SER A 6 -3.11 64.38 -12.25
C SER A 6 -2.50 65.76 -12.53
N GLY A 7 -3.34 66.78 -12.63
CA GLY A 7 -2.93 68.17 -12.92
C GLY A 7 -2.53 69.01 -11.71
N ASN A 8 -2.59 68.47 -10.48
CA ASN A 8 -2.12 69.16 -9.29
C ASN A 8 -0.60 68.95 -9.14
N VAL A 9 0.18 70.00 -9.39
CA VAL A 9 1.64 69.98 -9.35
C VAL A 9 2.13 71.02 -8.33
N GLU A 10 1.69 70.90 -7.07
CA GLU A 10 2.00 71.90 -6.03
C GLU A 10 3.50 71.90 -5.64
N ASP A 11 4.23 70.81 -5.88
CA ASP A 11 5.66 70.66 -5.48
C ASP A 11 6.68 70.73 -6.63
N TYR A 12 6.26 70.76 -7.91
CA TYR A 12 7.18 70.63 -9.06
C TYR A 12 6.86 71.60 -10.21
N ASP A 13 7.11 72.90 -10.03
CA ASP A 13 6.74 73.91 -11.05
C ASP A 13 7.66 73.87 -12.31
N LYS A 14 8.94 73.48 -12.14
CA LYS A 14 9.95 73.39 -13.23
C LYS A 14 10.99 72.29 -12.99
N ILE A 15 11.48 71.65 -14.04
CA ILE A 15 12.65 70.74 -14.02
C ILE A 15 13.86 71.40 -14.70
N THR A 16 15.07 71.16 -14.20
CA THR A 16 16.32 71.64 -14.81
C THR A 16 16.95 70.51 -15.63
N PHE A 17 17.31 70.78 -16.88
CA PHE A 17 17.99 69.85 -17.78
C PHE A 17 19.51 69.90 -17.63
N GLY A 18 20.22 68.94 -18.21
CA GLY A 18 21.69 68.86 -18.15
C GLY A 18 22.43 70.03 -18.82
N ASP A 19 21.75 70.80 -19.66
CA ASP A 19 22.23 72.04 -20.27
C ASP A 19 21.88 73.30 -19.45
N ASN A 20 21.39 73.12 -18.21
CA ASN A 20 20.89 74.16 -17.31
C ASN A 20 19.62 74.90 -17.78
N SER A 21 19.00 74.48 -18.88
CA SER A 21 17.70 75.01 -19.28
C SER A 21 16.58 74.45 -18.38
N LYS A 22 15.43 75.14 -18.31
CA LYS A 22 14.31 74.75 -17.45
C LYS A 22 13.08 74.39 -18.27
N GLY A 23 12.51 73.21 -18.03
CA GLY A 23 11.26 72.75 -18.61
C GLY A 23 10.08 72.93 -17.66
N LYS A 24 8.93 73.34 -18.19
CA LYS A 24 7.68 73.44 -17.42
C LYS A 24 7.08 72.05 -17.24
N VAL A 25 6.70 71.70 -16.01
CA VAL A 25 5.99 70.46 -15.71
C VAL A 25 4.49 70.70 -15.89
N GLU A 26 3.83 69.86 -16.69
CA GLU A 26 2.39 69.98 -16.97
C GLU A 26 1.54 69.06 -16.10
N GLY A 27 2.13 68.01 -15.54
CA GLY A 27 1.39 67.06 -14.72
C GLY A 27 2.27 65.96 -14.14
N LEU A 28 1.70 65.26 -13.17
CA LEU A 28 2.27 64.05 -12.59
C LEU A 28 1.46 62.86 -13.08
N GLY A 29 2.14 61.84 -13.56
CA GLY A 29 1.50 60.62 -14.03
C GLY A 29 2.09 59.36 -13.44
N LYS A 30 1.36 58.26 -13.65
CA LYS A 30 1.76 56.91 -13.25
C LYS A 30 1.99 56.07 -14.50
N ILE A 31 3.08 55.32 -14.56
CA ILE A 31 3.39 54.39 -15.67
C ILE A 31 3.48 52.97 -15.10
N GLU A 32 2.68 52.05 -15.63
CA GLU A 32 2.81 50.62 -15.33
C GLU A 32 3.96 50.00 -16.13
N ILE A 33 4.86 49.30 -15.43
CA ILE A 33 5.95 48.52 -16.02
C ILE A 33 5.51 47.06 -16.20
N SER A 34 4.71 46.53 -15.26
CA SER A 34 4.14 45.18 -15.29
C SER A 34 2.83 45.13 -14.50
N SER A 35 2.15 43.98 -14.50
CA SER A 35 0.92 43.76 -13.72
C SER A 35 1.05 43.99 -12.20
N GLU A 36 2.28 44.06 -11.68
CA GLU A 36 2.56 44.25 -10.25
C GLU A 36 3.36 45.52 -9.95
N TYR A 37 3.91 46.20 -10.97
CA TYR A 37 4.83 47.32 -10.77
C TYR A 37 4.43 48.54 -11.57
N SER A 38 4.45 49.69 -10.90
CA SER A 38 4.18 50.99 -11.49
C SER A 38 5.09 52.05 -10.92
N ILE A 39 5.66 52.91 -11.78
CA ILE A 39 6.35 54.12 -11.36
C ILE A 39 5.31 55.22 -11.22
N SER A 40 5.10 55.70 -10.01
CA SER A 40 4.33 56.91 -9.70
C SER A 40 5.22 58.15 -9.74
N ASN A 41 4.62 59.34 -9.84
CA ASN A 41 5.30 60.64 -9.87
C ASN A 41 6.20 60.84 -11.10
N VAL A 42 5.81 60.28 -12.24
CA VAL A 42 6.49 60.53 -13.51
C VAL A 42 6.04 61.89 -14.04
N LEU A 43 6.98 62.80 -14.25
CA LEU A 43 6.73 64.17 -14.70
C LEU A 43 6.41 64.21 -16.20
N LEU A 44 5.32 64.88 -16.57
CA LEU A 44 5.04 65.27 -17.95
C LEU A 44 5.63 66.66 -18.18
N VAL A 45 6.52 66.79 -19.17
CA VAL A 45 7.25 68.02 -19.47
C VAL A 45 7.17 68.27 -20.96
N ASP A 46 6.50 69.36 -21.37
CA ASP A 46 6.20 69.67 -22.78
C ASP A 46 7.47 69.85 -23.64
N SER A 47 8.55 70.36 -23.03
CA SER A 47 9.81 70.61 -23.73
C SER A 47 10.69 69.37 -23.95
N LEU A 48 10.24 68.17 -23.55
CA LEU A 48 11.00 66.92 -23.73
C LEU A 48 10.45 66.07 -24.88
N ASN A 49 11.23 65.97 -25.96
CA ASN A 49 10.90 65.13 -27.12
C ASN A 49 11.03 63.62 -26.84
N PHE A 50 11.68 63.23 -25.74
CA PHE A 50 11.94 61.83 -25.39
C PHE A 50 11.56 61.56 -23.93
N ASN A 51 11.06 60.34 -23.68
CA ASN A 51 10.82 59.86 -22.32
C ASN A 51 12.16 59.48 -21.67
N LEU A 52 12.48 60.10 -20.54
CA LEU A 52 13.68 59.81 -19.77
C LEU A 52 13.30 59.03 -18.51
N LEU A 53 14.11 58.03 -18.17
CA LEU A 53 13.97 57.25 -16.94
C LEU A 53 15.16 57.53 -16.03
N SER A 54 14.92 58.08 -14.84
CA SER A 54 15.97 58.40 -13.89
C SER A 54 16.49 57.14 -13.20
N VAL A 55 17.79 56.86 -13.37
CA VAL A 55 18.47 55.76 -12.66
C VAL A 55 18.44 55.98 -11.16
N GLY A 56 18.60 57.23 -10.70
CA GLY A 56 18.54 57.57 -9.28
C GLY A 56 17.19 57.22 -8.65
N GLN A 57 16.09 57.55 -9.32
CA GLN A 57 14.75 57.18 -8.85
C GLN A 57 14.53 55.66 -8.81
N LEU A 58 15.11 54.91 -9.75
CA LEU A 58 15.06 53.45 -9.69
C LEU A 58 15.82 52.90 -8.48
N CYS A 59 16.98 53.48 -8.16
CA CYS A 59 17.73 53.11 -6.96
C CYS A 59 16.96 53.43 -5.67
N ASP A 60 16.33 54.61 -5.59
CA ASP A 60 15.52 55.04 -4.43
C ASP A 60 14.28 54.14 -4.23
N LEU A 61 13.75 53.58 -5.32
CA LEU A 61 12.66 52.59 -5.31
C LEU A 61 13.12 51.16 -4.96
N GLY A 62 14.41 50.95 -4.65
CA GLY A 62 14.96 49.65 -4.27
C GLY A 62 15.33 48.74 -5.45
N PHE A 63 15.54 49.31 -6.64
CA PHE A 63 16.04 48.58 -7.80
C PHE A 63 17.55 48.78 -8.01
N GLN A 64 18.21 47.72 -8.45
CA GLN A 64 19.59 47.72 -8.91
C GLN A 64 19.62 47.81 -10.45
N CYS A 65 20.42 48.74 -10.98
CA CYS A 65 20.64 48.88 -12.43
C CYS A 65 22.05 48.38 -12.80
N LEU A 66 22.13 47.34 -13.63
CA LEU A 66 23.38 46.79 -14.16
C LEU A 66 23.54 47.17 -15.63
N PHE A 67 24.50 48.03 -15.93
CA PHE A 67 24.86 48.43 -17.29
C PHE A 67 25.94 47.49 -17.85
N LYS A 68 25.63 46.82 -18.96
CA LYS A 68 26.55 45.99 -19.74
C LYS A 68 26.81 46.64 -21.10
N PRO A 69 27.85 46.22 -21.86
CA PRO A 69 28.21 46.86 -23.13
C PRO A 69 27.06 47.02 -24.14
N ASN A 70 26.11 46.07 -24.17
CA ASN A 70 25.02 46.01 -25.14
C ASN A 70 23.61 46.10 -24.52
N GLU A 71 23.48 46.05 -23.21
CA GLU A 71 22.18 45.97 -22.52
C GLU A 71 22.23 46.62 -21.13
N VAL A 72 21.09 47.06 -20.64
CA VAL A 72 20.90 47.44 -19.23
C VAL A 72 19.87 46.49 -18.61
N ILE A 73 20.18 45.98 -17.42
CA ILE A 73 19.30 45.09 -16.66
C ILE A 73 18.89 45.82 -15.39
N VAL A 74 17.58 45.90 -15.11
CA VAL A 74 17.05 46.43 -13.85
C VAL A 74 16.47 45.28 -13.04
N SER A 75 16.95 45.06 -11.82
CA SER A 75 16.55 43.96 -10.93
C SER A 75 16.33 44.42 -9.49
N LYS A 76 15.66 43.63 -8.66
CA LYS A 76 15.60 43.90 -7.20
C LYS A 76 16.94 43.68 -6.52
N ILE A 77 17.20 44.45 -5.45
CA ILE A 77 18.40 44.31 -4.60
C ILE A 77 18.42 42.94 -3.88
N ASP A 78 17.25 42.37 -3.56
CA ASP A 78 17.10 41.07 -2.85
C ASP A 78 17.42 39.82 -3.70
N GLY A 79 18.06 39.99 -4.86
CA GLY A 79 18.84 38.92 -5.49
C GLY A 79 18.07 37.87 -6.32
N GLY A 80 17.11 38.25 -7.16
CA GLY A 80 16.63 37.27 -8.15
C GLY A 80 15.60 37.65 -9.20
N GLU A 81 15.01 38.84 -9.16
CA GLU A 81 13.94 39.20 -10.09
C GLU A 81 14.38 40.34 -11.02
N GLU A 82 14.57 40.04 -12.30
CA GLU A 82 14.76 41.02 -13.38
C GLU A 82 13.41 41.67 -13.69
N VAL A 83 13.31 43.00 -13.54
CA VAL A 83 12.07 43.76 -13.73
C VAL A 83 11.87 44.09 -15.21
N PHE A 84 12.92 44.60 -15.87
CA PHE A 84 12.95 44.84 -17.32
C PHE A 84 14.38 44.94 -17.84
N LYS A 85 14.55 44.83 -19.16
CA LYS A 85 15.81 45.01 -19.88
C LYS A 85 15.68 46.10 -20.93
N GLY A 86 16.73 46.89 -21.07
CA GLY A 86 16.91 47.80 -22.19
C GLY A 86 18.08 47.34 -23.06
N PHE A 87 18.06 47.69 -24.34
CA PHE A 87 19.16 47.43 -25.27
C PHE A 87 19.88 48.73 -25.59
N ARG A 88 21.18 48.65 -25.85
CA ARG A 88 21.96 49.81 -26.25
C ARG A 88 21.73 50.11 -27.73
N HIS A 89 21.39 51.35 -28.04
CA HIS A 89 21.33 51.88 -29.40
C HIS A 89 22.14 53.17 -29.44
N ASN A 90 23.22 53.17 -30.23
CA ASN A 90 24.25 54.23 -30.21
C ASN A 90 24.81 54.43 -28.78
N ASN A 91 24.70 55.65 -28.25
CA ASN A 91 25.16 56.02 -26.91
C ASN A 91 24.04 56.05 -25.86
N LEU A 92 22.85 55.54 -26.17
CA LEU A 92 21.70 55.51 -25.27
C LEU A 92 21.25 54.07 -25.02
N TYR A 93 20.66 53.85 -23.85
CA TYR A 93 19.94 52.61 -23.54
C TYR A 93 18.45 52.85 -23.77
N LEU A 94 17.87 52.10 -24.68
CA LEU A 94 16.45 52.18 -25.02
C LEU A 94 15.69 51.07 -24.29
N ILE A 95 14.55 51.41 -23.72
CA ILE A 95 13.63 50.48 -23.07
C ILE A 95 12.31 50.53 -23.82
N ASP A 96 11.86 49.37 -24.31
CA ASP A 96 10.59 49.25 -25.03
C ASP A 96 9.52 48.69 -24.09
N PHE A 97 8.63 49.58 -23.61
CA PHE A 97 7.45 49.22 -22.81
C PHE A 97 6.22 48.89 -23.66
N ASN A 98 6.27 49.01 -25.00
CA ASN A 98 5.14 48.74 -25.90
C ASN A 98 5.09 47.28 -26.37
N LEU A 99 6.17 46.51 -26.20
CA LEU A 99 6.15 45.09 -26.45
C LEU A 99 5.28 44.39 -25.39
N LYS A 100 4.03 44.08 -25.75
CA LYS A 100 3.11 43.16 -25.04
C LYS A 100 3.68 41.74 -24.77
N LYS A 101 4.97 41.51 -25.04
CA LYS A 101 5.74 40.30 -24.74
C LYS A 101 7.19 40.69 -24.46
N ALA A 102 7.45 41.37 -23.35
CA ALA A 102 8.73 41.17 -22.69
C ALA A 102 8.79 39.68 -22.32
N ASN A 103 9.66 38.94 -23.02
CA ASN A 103 9.94 37.53 -22.77
C ASN A 103 10.58 37.44 -21.37
N LEU A 104 9.72 37.39 -20.34
CA LEU A 104 10.07 37.13 -18.95
C LEU A 104 10.50 35.67 -18.83
N GLN A 105 11.72 35.41 -19.26
CA GLN A 105 12.46 34.20 -18.92
C GLN A 105 12.84 34.18 -17.41
N ALA A 106 12.52 35.24 -16.66
CA ALA A 106 12.65 35.36 -15.20
C ALA A 106 11.39 34.92 -14.41
N CYS A 107 10.55 34.04 -14.96
CA CYS A 107 9.42 33.41 -14.27
C CYS A 107 9.77 32.03 -13.68
N LEU A 108 10.98 31.84 -13.14
CA LEU A 108 11.34 30.58 -12.48
C LEU A 108 10.67 30.41 -11.10
N PHE A 109 10.25 31.50 -10.44
CA PHE A 109 9.49 31.45 -9.17
C PHE A 109 7.96 31.59 -9.34
N SER A 110 7.46 32.11 -10.46
CA SER A 110 6.01 32.16 -10.76
C SER A 110 5.47 30.85 -11.37
N LYS A 111 6.29 29.79 -11.37
CA LYS A 111 5.86 28.42 -11.69
C LYS A 111 5.01 27.77 -10.58
N ASN A 112 4.21 28.52 -9.83
CA ASN A 112 2.95 27.94 -9.39
C ASN A 112 2.03 28.03 -10.60
N SER A 113 1.84 26.92 -11.33
CA SER A 113 0.83 26.90 -12.38
C SER A 113 -0.47 27.45 -11.78
N MET A 114 -1.23 28.24 -12.53
CA MET A 114 -2.52 28.75 -12.06
C MET A 114 -3.40 27.60 -11.51
N GLY A 115 -3.22 26.39 -12.06
CA GLY A 115 -3.78 25.16 -11.51
C GLY A 115 -3.33 24.81 -10.09
N TRP A 116 -2.04 24.89 -9.76
CA TRP A 116 -1.50 24.71 -8.39
C TRP A 116 -1.96 25.81 -7.41
N LEU A 117 -2.20 27.03 -7.89
CA LEU A 117 -2.82 28.08 -7.06
C LEU A 117 -4.27 27.74 -6.72
N TRP A 118 -5.08 27.37 -7.72
CA TRP A 118 -6.47 26.96 -7.50
C TRP A 118 -6.60 25.69 -6.68
N HIS A 119 -5.71 24.72 -6.86
CA HIS A 119 -5.61 23.55 -5.98
C HIS A 119 -5.47 23.95 -4.51
N ARG A 120 -4.58 24.90 -4.18
CA ARG A 120 -4.42 25.38 -2.79
C ARG A 120 -5.64 26.17 -2.29
N ARG A 121 -6.19 27.08 -3.12
CA ARG A 121 -7.37 27.88 -2.77
C ARG A 121 -8.62 27.02 -2.54
N LEU A 122 -8.79 25.98 -3.34
CA LEU A 122 -9.94 25.08 -3.31
C LEU A 122 -9.64 23.85 -2.47
N ALA A 123 -9.15 24.06 -1.23
CA ALA A 123 -8.98 23.03 -0.22
C ALA A 123 -8.16 21.80 -0.65
N HIS A 124 -7.13 22.00 -1.47
CA HIS A 124 -6.25 20.94 -1.95
C HIS A 124 -7.00 19.82 -2.72
N VAL A 125 -8.07 20.17 -3.44
CA VAL A 125 -8.82 19.22 -4.29
C VAL A 125 -7.91 18.67 -5.40
N GLY A 126 -8.04 17.37 -5.69
CA GLY A 126 -7.19 16.70 -6.68
C GLY A 126 -7.25 17.34 -8.07
N MET A 127 -6.09 17.43 -8.75
CA MET A 127 -5.97 18.06 -10.08
C MET A 127 -6.93 17.48 -11.12
N SER A 128 -7.16 16.17 -11.08
CA SER A 128 -8.10 15.49 -11.98
C SER A 128 -9.55 15.96 -11.77
N THR A 129 -9.95 16.24 -10.54
CA THR A 129 -11.27 16.77 -10.21
C THR A 129 -11.42 18.20 -10.70
N LEU A 130 -10.44 19.07 -10.44
CA LEU A 130 -10.45 20.45 -10.94
C LEU A 130 -10.52 20.51 -12.47
N LYS A 131 -9.75 19.65 -13.15
CA LYS A 131 -9.81 19.50 -14.60
C LYS A 131 -11.20 19.07 -15.10
N LYS A 132 -11.86 18.14 -14.41
CA LYS A 132 -13.23 17.68 -14.74
C LYS A 132 -14.25 18.80 -14.56
N VAL A 133 -14.16 19.56 -13.46
CA VAL A 133 -15.06 20.68 -13.14
C VAL A 133 -14.93 21.80 -14.17
N MET A 134 -13.70 22.19 -14.52
CA MET A 134 -13.44 23.17 -15.57
C MET A 134 -13.92 22.70 -16.95
N LYS A 135 -13.60 21.45 -17.33
CA LYS A 135 -14.00 20.89 -18.64
C LYS A 135 -15.53 20.85 -18.84
N LYS A 136 -16.28 20.69 -17.75
CA LYS A 136 -17.74 20.67 -17.76
C LYS A 136 -18.38 22.04 -17.46
N ASP A 137 -17.57 23.10 -17.34
CA ASP A 137 -17.98 24.48 -17.00
C ASP A 137 -18.94 24.56 -15.79
N LEU A 138 -18.69 23.74 -14.75
CA LEU A 138 -19.61 23.63 -13.60
C LEU A 138 -19.45 24.77 -12.58
N VAL A 139 -18.38 25.56 -12.67
CA VAL A 139 -18.05 26.61 -11.69
C VAL A 139 -17.57 27.86 -12.43
N ARG A 140 -18.07 29.03 -12.02
CA ARG A 140 -17.67 30.32 -12.60
C ARG A 140 -16.26 30.71 -12.14
N GLY A 141 -15.44 31.23 -13.05
CA GLY A 141 -14.10 31.78 -12.76
C GLY A 141 -12.93 30.81 -12.96
N LEU A 142 -13.19 29.53 -13.25
CA LEU A 142 -12.19 28.55 -13.67
C LEU A 142 -12.24 28.39 -15.19
N LYS A 143 -11.47 29.20 -15.93
CA LYS A 143 -11.36 29.13 -17.39
C LYS A 143 -9.90 29.18 -17.82
N ASP A 144 -9.56 28.47 -18.90
CA ASP A 144 -8.25 28.48 -19.56
C ASP A 144 -7.05 28.16 -18.63
N ILE A 145 -7.24 27.24 -17.68
CA ILE A 145 -6.20 26.82 -16.73
C ILE A 145 -5.74 25.39 -17.02
N THR A 146 -4.42 25.18 -17.06
CA THR A 146 -3.83 23.85 -17.15
C THR A 146 -3.66 23.23 -15.76
N PHE A 147 -4.31 22.08 -15.56
CA PHE A 147 -4.16 21.26 -14.34
C PHE A 147 -3.30 20.02 -14.66
N GLU A 148 -2.04 20.08 -14.27
CA GLU A 148 -1.04 19.03 -14.43
C GLU A 148 -0.58 18.52 -13.07
N LYS A 149 -0.22 17.23 -12.99
CA LYS A 149 0.35 16.61 -11.79
C LYS A 149 1.87 16.49 -11.95
N ASP A 150 2.50 17.61 -12.29
CA ASP A 150 3.92 17.75 -12.59
C ASP A 150 4.78 17.99 -11.34
N LYS A 151 4.14 18.25 -10.19
CA LYS A 151 4.78 18.60 -8.91
C LYS A 151 4.13 17.92 -7.73
N LEU A 152 4.84 17.93 -6.60
CA LEU A 152 4.31 17.53 -5.30
C LEU A 152 3.82 18.76 -4.52
N CYS A 153 2.69 18.64 -3.83
CA CYS A 153 2.24 19.62 -2.86
C CYS A 153 2.54 19.12 -1.45
N SER A 154 3.37 19.84 -0.71
CA SER A 154 3.79 19.47 0.66
C SER A 154 2.61 19.27 1.61
N ALA A 155 1.60 20.15 1.57
CA ALA A 155 0.39 20.03 2.39
C ALA A 155 -0.47 18.81 2.02
N CYS A 156 -0.58 18.47 0.73
CA CYS A 156 -1.23 17.22 0.31
C CYS A 156 -0.44 16.00 0.74
N GLN A 157 0.89 16.04 0.64
CA GLN A 157 1.72 14.94 1.06
C GLN A 157 1.57 14.71 2.57
N ALA A 158 1.73 15.76 3.38
CA ALA A 158 1.60 15.68 4.84
C ALA A 158 0.18 15.26 5.28
N GLY A 159 -0.87 15.77 4.64
CA GLY A 159 -2.26 15.55 5.07
C GLY A 159 -3.00 14.40 4.38
N LYS A 160 -2.53 13.91 3.24
CA LYS A 160 -3.24 12.91 2.39
C LYS A 160 -2.36 11.76 1.92
N GLN A 161 -1.07 11.73 2.28
CA GLN A 161 -0.24 10.57 1.97
C GLN A 161 -0.82 9.33 2.64
N VAL A 162 -1.18 8.36 1.79
CA VAL A 162 -1.54 7.02 2.23
C VAL A 162 -0.35 6.11 2.03
N ALA A 163 -0.26 5.06 2.86
CA ALA A 163 0.75 4.02 2.67
C ALA A 163 0.65 3.44 1.26
N SER A 164 1.79 3.07 0.69
CA SER A 164 1.86 2.44 -0.63
C SER A 164 0.97 1.21 -0.69
N THR A 165 0.17 1.08 -1.74
CA THR A 165 -0.58 -0.16 -1.99
C THR A 165 0.39 -1.28 -2.33
N HIS A 166 0.33 -2.37 -1.58
CA HIS A 166 1.16 -3.53 -1.87
C HIS A 166 0.69 -4.27 -3.13
N PRO A 167 1.63 -4.82 -3.93
CA PRO A 167 1.27 -5.61 -5.11
C PRO A 167 0.41 -6.81 -4.70
N SER A 168 -0.68 -7.02 -5.43
CA SER A 168 -1.53 -8.19 -5.25
C SER A 168 -0.73 -9.46 -5.54
N LYS A 169 -0.77 -10.43 -4.62
CA LYS A 169 -0.17 -11.75 -4.85
C LYS A 169 -1.05 -12.56 -5.81
N THR A 170 -0.42 -13.23 -6.77
CA THR A 170 -1.07 -13.93 -7.89
C THR A 170 -1.58 -15.33 -7.55
N PHE A 171 -1.10 -15.94 -6.47
CA PHE A 171 -1.49 -17.28 -6.04
C PHE A 171 -1.00 -17.52 -4.61
N ILE A 172 -1.81 -18.17 -3.78
CA ILE A 172 -1.49 -18.48 -2.38
C ILE A 172 -1.90 -19.93 -2.11
N TYR A 173 -0.93 -20.76 -1.75
CA TYR A 173 -1.16 -22.08 -1.16
C TYR A 173 -0.68 -22.06 0.28
N THR A 174 -1.38 -22.76 1.17
CA THR A 174 -1.09 -22.72 2.61
C THR A 174 -0.79 -24.10 3.15
N TRP A 175 0.24 -24.19 3.98
CA TRP A 175 0.52 -25.36 4.81
C TRP A 175 0.41 -24.96 6.26
N VAL A 176 -0.12 -25.85 7.10
CA VAL A 176 -0.22 -25.65 8.54
C VAL A 176 0.52 -26.79 9.23
N TYR A 177 1.30 -26.43 10.25
CA TYR A 177 2.02 -27.34 11.11
C TYR A 177 1.69 -26.96 12.55
N PHE A 178 1.40 -27.96 13.37
CA PHE A 178 1.11 -27.79 14.80
C PHE A 178 2.35 -28.23 15.56
N LEU A 179 2.91 -27.32 16.35
CA LEU A 179 4.17 -27.48 17.07
C LEU A 179 3.90 -27.36 18.56
N GLU A 180 4.52 -28.21 19.36
CA GLU A 180 4.39 -28.15 20.82
C GLU A 180 5.17 -26.96 21.38
N ASP A 181 6.35 -26.70 20.82
CA ASP A 181 7.22 -25.62 21.24
C ASP A 181 7.73 -24.77 20.05
N LYS A 182 7.97 -23.49 20.32
CA LYS A 182 8.47 -22.53 19.32
C LYS A 182 9.88 -22.87 18.81
N THR A 183 10.67 -23.61 19.58
CA THR A 183 12.02 -24.06 19.19
C THR A 183 12.00 -25.08 18.05
N GLU A 184 10.89 -25.77 17.83
CA GLU A 184 10.75 -26.77 16.76
C GLU A 184 10.65 -26.15 15.36
N VAL A 185 10.38 -24.85 15.27
CA VAL A 185 10.13 -24.12 14.02
C VAL A 185 11.27 -24.33 13.02
N ALA A 186 12.53 -24.18 13.45
CA ALA A 186 13.68 -24.32 12.57
C ALA A 186 13.75 -25.72 11.95
N HIS A 187 13.62 -26.77 12.76
CA HIS A 187 13.69 -28.16 12.30
C HIS A 187 12.55 -28.53 11.35
N VAL A 188 11.32 -28.13 11.70
CA VAL A 188 10.14 -28.40 10.88
C VAL A 188 10.21 -27.64 9.57
N PHE A 189 10.65 -26.38 9.59
CA PHE A 189 10.85 -25.58 8.40
C PHE A 189 11.89 -26.20 7.47
N SER A 190 13.06 -26.61 7.98
CA SER A 190 14.11 -27.22 7.15
C SER A 190 13.65 -28.52 6.50
N LYS A 191 12.90 -29.36 7.22
CA LYS A 191 12.27 -30.57 6.65
C LYS A 191 11.23 -30.22 5.59
N PHE A 192 10.37 -29.25 5.85
CA PHE A 192 9.36 -28.79 4.91
C PHE A 192 9.99 -28.25 3.62
N ALA A 193 10.96 -27.34 3.73
CA ALA A 193 11.64 -26.72 2.60
C ALA A 193 12.32 -27.78 1.72
N LYS A 194 13.07 -28.73 2.30
CA LYS A 194 13.65 -29.86 1.53
C LYS A 194 12.57 -30.69 0.81
N ARG A 195 11.50 -31.07 1.51
CA ARG A 195 10.40 -31.86 0.92
C ARG A 195 9.67 -31.09 -0.20
N ALA A 196 9.38 -29.82 0.01
CA ALA A 196 8.67 -28.98 -0.95
C ALA A 196 9.50 -28.76 -2.22
N GLN A 197 10.78 -28.44 -2.07
CA GLN A 197 11.69 -28.25 -3.20
C GLN A 197 11.81 -29.52 -4.05
N ASN A 198 11.99 -30.68 -3.39
CA ASN A 198 12.05 -31.97 -4.08
C ASN A 198 10.74 -32.33 -4.78
N LYS A 199 9.59 -32.13 -4.12
CA LYS A 199 8.27 -32.49 -4.65
C LYS A 199 7.91 -31.67 -5.89
N PHE A 200 8.20 -30.38 -5.89
CA PHE A 200 7.84 -29.47 -6.97
C PHE A 200 8.99 -29.21 -7.94
N ASN A 201 10.13 -29.88 -7.76
CA ASN A 201 11.35 -29.68 -8.54
C ASN A 201 11.69 -28.19 -8.73
N THR A 202 11.62 -27.42 -7.63
CA THR A 202 11.79 -25.97 -7.63
C THR A 202 12.58 -25.55 -6.40
N SER A 203 13.26 -24.41 -6.46
CA SER A 203 13.97 -23.84 -5.31
C SER A 203 13.15 -22.73 -4.66
N ILE A 204 13.16 -22.70 -3.33
CA ILE A 204 12.58 -21.60 -2.57
C ILE A 204 13.58 -20.45 -2.67
N VAL A 205 13.20 -19.39 -3.37
CA VAL A 205 14.10 -18.24 -3.58
C VAL A 205 14.17 -17.35 -2.33
N LYS A 206 13.06 -17.23 -1.61
CA LYS A 206 12.91 -16.25 -0.54
C LYS A 206 11.82 -16.65 0.45
N ILE A 207 12.08 -16.39 1.72
CA ILE A 207 11.09 -16.44 2.79
C ILE A 207 10.90 -15.08 3.42
N ARG A 208 9.72 -14.86 4.02
CA ARG A 208 9.42 -13.66 4.77
C ARG A 208 8.71 -14.01 6.08
N SER A 209 9.21 -13.47 7.19
CA SER A 209 8.62 -13.62 8.53
C SER A 209 8.52 -12.28 9.26
N ASP A 210 7.84 -12.26 10.41
CA ASP A 210 8.03 -11.18 11.38
C ASP A 210 9.37 -11.33 12.12
N ASN A 211 9.66 -10.34 12.97
CA ASN A 211 10.81 -10.32 13.88
C ASN A 211 10.58 -11.21 15.12
N GLY A 212 9.79 -12.28 15.01
CA GLY A 212 9.64 -13.26 16.07
C GLY A 212 10.98 -13.99 16.30
N ARG A 213 11.34 -14.24 17.57
CA ARG A 213 12.60 -14.91 17.93
C ARG A 213 12.64 -16.37 17.45
N GLU A 214 11.47 -16.95 17.20
CA GLU A 214 11.34 -18.26 16.56
C GLU A 214 11.80 -18.28 15.10
N PHE A 215 11.81 -17.13 14.42
CA PHE A 215 12.27 -16.97 13.04
C PHE A 215 13.65 -16.30 12.98
N ASP A 216 13.94 -15.41 13.92
CA ASP A 216 15.23 -14.76 14.10
C ASP A 216 16.13 -15.63 15.00
N ASN A 217 16.70 -16.69 14.42
CA ASN A 217 17.68 -17.55 15.08
C ASN A 217 18.76 -18.04 14.12
N THR A 218 19.92 -18.41 14.68
CA THR A 218 21.07 -18.90 13.93
C THR A 218 20.77 -20.16 13.12
N ASN A 219 19.90 -21.04 13.63
CA ASN A 219 19.57 -22.30 12.94
C ASN A 219 18.83 -22.08 11.61
N ILE A 220 17.92 -21.09 11.56
CA ILE A 220 17.20 -20.73 10.34
C ILE A 220 18.12 -19.98 9.38
N GLU A 221 18.96 -19.09 9.90
CA GLU A 221 19.94 -18.34 9.10
C GLU A 221 20.95 -19.29 8.43
N GLU A 222 21.58 -20.18 9.20
CA GLU A 222 22.52 -21.20 8.68
C GLU A 222 21.87 -22.09 7.62
N TYR A 223 20.63 -22.55 7.84
CA TYR A 223 19.91 -23.34 6.86
C TYR A 223 19.58 -22.56 5.58
N CYS A 224 19.19 -21.28 5.74
CA CYS A 224 18.91 -20.41 4.60
C CYS A 224 20.17 -20.17 3.77
N ASP A 225 21.33 -19.96 4.41
CA ASP A 225 22.61 -19.78 3.74
C ASP A 225 23.08 -21.06 3.04
N GLU A 226 22.92 -22.23 3.67
CA GLU A 226 23.26 -23.53 3.08
C GLU A 226 22.47 -23.80 1.78
N VAL A 227 21.17 -23.46 1.77
CA VAL A 227 20.26 -23.74 0.64
C VAL A 227 20.16 -22.57 -0.35
N GLY A 228 20.68 -21.39 0.01
CA GLY A 228 20.61 -20.17 -0.80
C GLY A 228 19.23 -19.48 -0.78
N ILE A 229 18.49 -19.61 0.33
CA ILE A 229 17.19 -18.98 0.55
C ILE A 229 17.38 -17.58 1.12
N LYS A 230 16.85 -16.54 0.48
CA LYS A 230 16.89 -15.20 1.07
C LYS A 230 15.83 -15.06 2.18
N HIS A 231 16.23 -14.79 3.41
CA HIS A 231 15.31 -14.47 4.50
C HIS A 231 15.08 -12.96 4.60
N GLU A 232 13.82 -12.53 4.49
CA GLU A 232 13.43 -11.13 4.70
C GLU A 232 12.54 -10.99 5.93
N PHE A 233 12.85 -10.01 6.76
CA PHE A 233 12.00 -9.65 7.89
C PHE A 233 11.01 -8.55 7.52
N SER A 234 9.80 -8.61 8.08
CA SER A 234 8.84 -7.53 7.96
C SER A 234 9.32 -6.29 8.71
N ALA A 235 9.17 -5.12 8.11
CA ALA A 235 9.56 -3.88 8.78
C ALA A 235 8.71 -3.66 10.04
N THR A 236 9.35 -3.18 11.11
CA THR A 236 8.68 -2.83 12.36
C THR A 236 7.53 -1.84 12.10
N TYR A 237 6.40 -2.06 12.77
CA TYR A 237 5.17 -1.25 12.62
C TYR A 237 4.50 -1.29 11.23
N THR A 238 4.80 -2.28 10.38
CA THR A 238 4.10 -2.51 9.09
C THR A 238 3.33 -3.84 9.05
N PRO A 239 2.25 -4.00 9.85
CA PRO A 239 1.50 -5.26 9.94
C PRO A 239 0.94 -5.74 8.58
N GLN A 240 0.75 -4.82 7.63
CA GLN A 240 0.25 -5.11 6.29
C GLN A 240 1.19 -6.01 5.47
N GLN A 241 2.51 -6.03 5.77
CA GLN A 241 3.46 -6.89 5.08
C GLN A 241 3.23 -8.38 5.38
N ASN A 242 2.83 -8.70 6.60
CA ASN A 242 2.41 -10.05 7.02
C ASN A 242 0.92 -10.28 6.90
N GLY A 243 0.17 -9.27 6.43
CA GLY A 243 -1.28 -9.31 6.30
C GLY A 243 -1.81 -10.45 5.42
N VAL A 244 -1.00 -11.07 4.55
CA VAL A 244 -1.42 -12.28 3.82
C VAL A 244 -1.61 -13.46 4.77
N VAL A 245 -0.62 -13.72 5.62
CA VAL A 245 -0.66 -14.80 6.61
C VAL A 245 -1.71 -14.49 7.67
N GLU A 246 -1.77 -13.26 8.18
CA GLU A 246 -2.77 -12.87 9.18
C GLU A 246 -4.21 -13.02 8.68
N ARG A 247 -4.50 -12.59 7.44
CA ARG A 247 -5.83 -12.79 6.83
C ARG A 247 -6.13 -14.26 6.67
N LYS A 248 -5.16 -15.07 6.22
CA LYS A 248 -5.34 -16.51 6.07
C LYS A 248 -5.62 -17.17 7.42
N ASN A 249 -4.89 -16.83 8.47
CA ASN A 249 -5.12 -17.34 9.82
C ASN A 249 -6.54 -16.99 10.30
N ARG A 250 -6.99 -15.76 10.09
CA ARG A 250 -8.37 -15.35 10.42
C ARG A 250 -9.40 -16.18 9.67
N THR A 251 -9.22 -16.41 8.38
CA THR A 251 -10.10 -17.26 7.57
C THR A 251 -10.13 -18.69 8.11
N LEU A 252 -8.97 -19.30 8.38
CA LEU A 252 -8.89 -20.67 8.89
C LEU A 252 -9.55 -20.83 10.26
N ILE A 253 -9.32 -19.88 11.18
CA ILE A 253 -9.97 -19.87 12.49
C ILE A 253 -11.49 -19.76 12.35
N THR A 254 -11.97 -18.92 11.42
CA THR A 254 -13.41 -18.76 11.18
C THR A 254 -14.03 -20.05 10.68
N LEU A 255 -13.41 -20.71 9.71
CA LEU A 255 -13.87 -22.01 9.18
C LEU A 255 -13.83 -23.11 10.25
N ALA A 256 -12.73 -23.18 11.03
CA ALA A 256 -12.59 -24.15 12.10
C ALA A 256 -13.66 -23.98 13.19
N ARG A 257 -13.97 -22.73 13.56
CA ARG A 257 -15.06 -22.43 14.51
C ARG A 257 -16.41 -22.94 14.01
N SER A 258 -16.76 -22.68 12.75
CA SER A 258 -18.01 -23.17 12.17
C SER A 258 -18.07 -24.70 12.12
N MET A 259 -16.98 -25.37 11.76
CA MET A 259 -16.92 -26.84 11.72
C MET A 259 -17.04 -27.48 13.10
N LEU A 260 -16.46 -26.86 14.13
CA LEU A 260 -16.61 -27.35 15.51
C LEU A 260 -18.04 -27.17 16.01
N ASP A 261 -18.69 -26.07 15.65
CA ASP A 261 -20.06 -25.72 16.09
C ASP A 261 -21.13 -26.61 15.46
N GLU A 262 -21.04 -26.93 14.15
CA GLU A 262 -22.05 -27.67 13.38
C GLU A 262 -22.51 -28.97 14.05
N TYR A 263 -21.57 -29.75 14.61
CA TYR A 263 -21.85 -31.00 15.32
C TYR A 263 -21.59 -30.90 16.83
N GLY A 264 -21.23 -29.74 17.37
CA GLY A 264 -20.84 -29.60 18.78
C GLY A 264 -19.54 -30.34 19.13
N THR A 265 -18.62 -30.48 18.18
CA THR A 265 -17.32 -31.14 18.40
C THR A 265 -16.49 -30.37 19.42
N SER A 266 -15.88 -31.07 20.37
CA SER A 266 -15.08 -30.44 21.43
C SER A 266 -13.96 -29.53 20.89
N LYS A 267 -13.76 -28.37 21.53
CA LYS A 267 -12.69 -27.42 21.21
C LYS A 267 -11.29 -28.02 21.32
N LYS A 268 -11.12 -29.16 22.02
CA LYS A 268 -9.85 -29.91 22.09
C LYS A 268 -9.34 -30.29 20.69
N PHE A 269 -10.23 -30.48 19.73
CA PHE A 269 -9.88 -30.84 18.34
C PHE A 269 -9.66 -29.64 17.41
N TRP A 270 -9.38 -28.45 17.96
CA TRP A 270 -9.16 -27.24 17.16
C TRP A 270 -8.04 -27.40 16.12
N ALA A 271 -6.99 -28.18 16.43
CA ALA A 271 -5.88 -28.40 15.51
C ALA A 271 -6.34 -29.18 14.27
N GLU A 272 -7.11 -30.25 14.47
CA GLU A 272 -7.69 -31.05 13.37
C GLU A 272 -8.70 -30.23 12.56
N ALA A 273 -9.49 -29.37 13.22
CA ALA A 273 -10.39 -28.44 12.56
C ALA A 273 -9.62 -27.42 11.68
N ILE A 274 -8.53 -26.83 12.18
CA ILE A 274 -7.69 -25.92 11.37
C ILE A 274 -7.04 -26.65 10.20
N ASN A 275 -6.56 -27.87 10.42
CA ASN A 275 -5.96 -28.70 9.37
C ASN A 275 -6.96 -28.97 8.25
N THR A 276 -8.17 -29.41 8.62
CA THR A 276 -9.28 -29.66 7.68
C THR A 276 -9.70 -28.39 6.95
N ALA A 277 -9.79 -27.26 7.65
CA ALA A 277 -10.10 -25.96 7.05
C ALA A 277 -9.03 -25.55 6.02
N CYS A 278 -7.75 -25.78 6.34
CA CYS A 278 -6.63 -25.48 5.44
C CYS A 278 -6.69 -26.36 4.18
N TYR A 279 -6.93 -27.66 4.37
CA TYR A 279 -7.06 -28.62 3.29
C TYR A 279 -8.21 -28.25 2.34
N ALA A 280 -9.41 -27.98 2.87
CA ALA A 280 -10.56 -27.53 2.09
C ALA A 280 -10.29 -26.18 1.40
N SER A 281 -9.70 -25.22 2.13
CA SER A 281 -9.41 -23.88 1.60
C SER A 281 -8.48 -23.91 0.37
N ASN A 282 -7.47 -24.76 0.37
CA ASN A 282 -6.56 -24.91 -0.77
C ASN A 282 -7.24 -25.52 -2.00
N GLN A 283 -8.32 -26.27 -1.82
CA GLN A 283 -9.03 -26.94 -2.92
C GLN A 283 -10.24 -26.16 -3.43
N LEU A 284 -10.83 -25.28 -2.62
CA LEU A 284 -12.11 -24.63 -2.94
C LEU A 284 -12.01 -23.18 -3.39
N TYR A 285 -11.10 -22.36 -2.83
CA TYR A 285 -11.11 -20.92 -3.11
C TYR A 285 -10.35 -20.57 -4.40
N PRO A 286 -11.02 -20.27 -5.53
CA PRO A 286 -10.33 -19.99 -6.77
C PRO A 286 -9.57 -18.67 -6.71
N HIS A 287 -8.49 -18.60 -7.48
CA HIS A 287 -7.77 -17.35 -7.68
C HIS A 287 -8.60 -16.38 -8.54
N ARG A 288 -8.82 -15.16 -8.04
CA ARG A 288 -9.68 -14.13 -8.65
C ARG A 288 -9.40 -13.85 -10.13
N LEU A 289 -8.15 -13.96 -10.58
CA LEU A 289 -7.75 -13.63 -11.97
C LEU A 289 -7.53 -14.85 -12.86
N LEU A 290 -7.28 -16.03 -12.28
CA LEU A 290 -6.90 -17.23 -13.04
C LEU A 290 -8.03 -18.26 -13.11
N ASP A 291 -9.09 -18.08 -12.30
CA ASP A 291 -10.25 -18.96 -12.20
C ASP A 291 -9.88 -20.44 -11.94
N LYS A 292 -8.75 -20.63 -11.25
CA LYS A 292 -8.19 -21.93 -10.85
C LYS A 292 -7.99 -21.98 -9.35
N THR A 293 -8.20 -23.16 -8.76
CA THR A 293 -8.00 -23.35 -7.32
C THR A 293 -6.51 -23.42 -6.99
N PRO A 294 -6.10 -23.11 -5.75
CA PRO A 294 -4.71 -23.21 -5.36
C PRO A 294 -4.14 -24.61 -5.56
N TYR A 295 -4.96 -25.63 -5.31
CA TYR A 295 -4.61 -27.02 -5.55
C TYR A 295 -4.35 -27.31 -7.04
N GLU A 296 -5.18 -26.79 -7.94
CA GLU A 296 -5.00 -26.97 -9.38
C GLU A 296 -3.74 -26.24 -9.88
N LEU A 297 -3.48 -25.03 -9.38
CA LEU A 297 -2.28 -24.26 -9.74
C LEU A 297 -0.99 -24.94 -9.29
N LEU A 298 -1.00 -25.61 -8.13
CA LEU A 298 0.18 -26.26 -7.59
C LEU A 298 0.41 -27.68 -8.11
N ASN A 299 -0.66 -28.47 -8.28
CA ASN A 299 -0.57 -29.89 -8.63
C ASN A 299 -0.99 -30.20 -10.08
N GLY A 300 -1.43 -29.19 -10.85
CA GLY A 300 -1.81 -29.33 -12.26
C GLY A 300 -3.11 -30.11 -12.52
N ARG A 301 -3.85 -30.49 -11.47
CA ARG A 301 -5.10 -31.27 -11.58
C ARG A 301 -6.21 -30.68 -10.72
N LYS A 302 -7.46 -30.80 -11.19
CA LYS A 302 -8.62 -30.38 -10.41
C LYS A 302 -8.77 -31.25 -9.16
N PRO A 303 -9.09 -30.66 -7.99
CA PRO A 303 -9.35 -31.43 -6.79
C PRO A 303 -10.64 -32.24 -6.95
N ASN A 304 -10.67 -33.45 -6.41
CA ASN A 304 -11.89 -34.24 -6.29
C ASN A 304 -12.56 -33.92 -4.95
N ILE A 305 -13.70 -33.24 -5.00
CA ILE A 305 -14.42 -32.82 -3.79
C ILE A 305 -15.38 -33.89 -3.23
N SER A 306 -15.67 -34.96 -3.97
CA SER A 306 -16.51 -36.07 -3.50
C SER A 306 -15.89 -36.87 -2.36
N TYR A 307 -14.63 -36.58 -2.04
CA TYR A 307 -13.90 -37.15 -0.90
C TYR A 307 -14.17 -36.41 0.42
N PHE A 308 -14.80 -35.21 0.38
CA PHE A 308 -15.09 -34.45 1.59
C PHE A 308 -16.38 -34.92 2.25
N TRP A 309 -16.32 -34.94 3.58
CA TRP A 309 -17.42 -35.22 4.49
C TRP A 309 -17.47 -34.14 5.57
N VAL A 310 -18.64 -33.94 6.17
CA VAL A 310 -18.84 -32.93 7.21
C VAL A 310 -17.98 -33.24 8.44
N PHE A 311 -17.18 -32.28 8.89
CA PHE A 311 -16.36 -32.41 10.08
C PHE A 311 -17.23 -32.66 11.32
N GLY A 312 -16.85 -33.61 12.17
CA GLY A 312 -17.63 -34.01 13.34
C GLY A 312 -18.80 -34.96 13.03
N CYS A 313 -19.05 -35.29 11.76
CA CYS A 313 -20.10 -36.25 11.43
C CYS A 313 -19.79 -37.63 12.01
N LYS A 314 -20.86 -38.38 12.28
CA LYS A 314 -20.77 -39.72 12.80
C LYS A 314 -20.28 -40.66 11.69
N CYS A 315 -19.37 -41.56 12.03
CA CYS A 315 -18.82 -42.50 11.09
C CYS A 315 -18.75 -43.92 11.66
N TYR A 316 -18.90 -44.91 10.78
CA TYR A 316 -19.00 -46.32 11.11
C TYR A 316 -17.85 -47.08 10.46
N ILE A 317 -17.09 -47.80 11.28
CA ILE A 317 -15.92 -48.56 10.83
C ILE A 317 -16.12 -50.03 11.14
N TYR A 318 -16.02 -50.86 10.11
CA TYR A 318 -16.22 -52.30 10.22
C TYR A 318 -15.06 -53.01 10.94
N LYS A 319 -15.38 -53.91 11.87
CA LYS A 319 -14.41 -54.70 12.63
C LYS A 319 -13.85 -55.86 11.80
N LYS A 320 -12.87 -55.58 10.96
CA LYS A 320 -12.08 -56.61 10.27
C LYS A 320 -11.19 -57.29 11.34
N ARG A 321 -11.45 -58.57 11.68
CA ARG A 321 -10.61 -59.47 12.53
C ARG A 321 -10.98 -59.65 14.01
N GLN A 322 -12.23 -59.43 14.42
CA GLN A 322 -12.72 -59.86 15.74
C GLN A 322 -13.76 -60.99 15.61
N HIS A 323 -13.64 -62.05 16.42
CA HIS A 323 -14.71 -63.04 16.58
C HIS A 323 -15.86 -62.38 17.34
N LEU A 324 -16.80 -61.81 16.58
CA LEU A 324 -17.98 -61.16 17.12
C LEU A 324 -19.03 -62.21 17.46
N GLY A 325 -19.66 -62.09 18.63
CA GLY A 325 -20.84 -62.89 18.97
C GLY A 325 -22.00 -62.63 18.01
N LYS A 326 -22.97 -63.55 17.92
CA LYS A 326 -24.08 -63.52 16.94
C LYS A 326 -24.86 -62.20 16.89
N PHE A 327 -24.96 -61.49 18.02
CA PHE A 327 -25.71 -60.23 18.17
C PHE A 327 -24.81 -59.02 18.48
N GLN A 328 -23.49 -59.15 18.43
CA GLN A 328 -22.58 -58.06 18.74
C GLN A 328 -22.51 -57.05 17.59
N ARG A 329 -22.31 -55.77 17.92
CA ARG A 329 -22.15 -54.69 16.92
C ARG A 329 -20.95 -55.00 16.02
N ARG A 330 -21.18 -54.95 14.70
CA ARG A 330 -20.18 -55.23 13.66
C ARG A 330 -19.29 -54.03 13.32
N CYS A 331 -19.74 -52.84 13.67
CA CYS A 331 -19.01 -51.61 13.47
C CYS A 331 -18.81 -50.89 14.81
N ASP A 332 -17.70 -50.15 14.87
CA ASP A 332 -17.47 -49.15 15.88
C ASP A 332 -17.91 -47.79 15.35
N ILE A 333 -18.55 -47.04 16.23
CA ILE A 333 -18.97 -45.66 15.98
C ILE A 333 -17.83 -44.73 16.37
N ARG A 334 -17.54 -43.77 15.50
CA ARG A 334 -16.55 -42.71 15.68
C ARG A 334 -17.09 -41.40 15.12
N PHE A 335 -16.35 -40.32 15.23
CA PHE A 335 -16.63 -39.09 14.48
C PHE A 335 -15.43 -38.64 13.66
N LEU A 336 -15.71 -37.98 12.53
CA LEU A 336 -14.69 -37.50 11.61
C LEU A 336 -13.96 -36.28 12.14
N LEU A 337 -12.63 -36.33 12.14
CA LEU A 337 -11.75 -35.21 12.48
C LEU A 337 -10.99 -34.64 11.27
N GLY A 338 -10.96 -35.34 10.14
CA GLY A 338 -10.35 -34.82 8.92
C GLY A 338 -9.67 -35.88 8.08
N TYR A 339 -8.57 -35.49 7.46
CA TYR A 339 -7.92 -36.27 6.41
C TYR A 339 -6.44 -36.50 6.72
N SER A 340 -5.95 -37.71 6.46
CA SER A 340 -4.54 -38.06 6.65
C SER A 340 -3.66 -37.31 5.64
N SER A 341 -2.47 -36.92 6.07
CA SER A 341 -1.45 -36.29 5.21
C SER A 341 -0.58 -37.32 4.49
N LYS A 342 -0.55 -38.58 4.98
CA LYS A 342 0.35 -39.64 4.50
C LYS A 342 -0.35 -40.66 3.62
N SER A 343 -1.63 -40.92 3.88
CA SER A 343 -2.41 -41.94 3.20
C SER A 343 -3.75 -41.37 2.72
N LYS A 344 -4.43 -42.08 1.82
CA LYS A 344 -5.79 -41.73 1.40
C LYS A 344 -6.81 -42.16 2.46
N ALA A 345 -6.58 -41.80 3.71
CA ALA A 345 -7.38 -42.20 4.86
C ALA A 345 -8.02 -40.98 5.54
N TYR A 346 -9.06 -41.27 6.32
CA TYR A 346 -9.72 -40.34 7.21
C TYR A 346 -9.14 -40.45 8.62
N ARG A 347 -9.03 -39.31 9.30
CA ARG A 347 -8.70 -39.23 10.73
C ARG A 347 -10.00 -39.21 11.50
N VAL A 348 -10.19 -40.17 12.39
CA VAL A 348 -11.43 -40.39 13.12
C VAL A 348 -11.13 -40.49 14.62
N PHE A 349 -12.01 -39.94 15.45
CA PHE A 349 -11.87 -40.06 16.90
C PHE A 349 -12.68 -41.23 17.43
N ASN A 350 -12.03 -42.03 18.26
CA ASN A 350 -12.68 -43.10 18.98
C ASN A 350 -12.95 -42.67 20.42
N GLU A 351 -14.21 -42.42 20.75
CA GLU A 351 -14.63 -42.00 22.10
C GLU A 351 -14.31 -43.05 23.18
N ALA A 352 -14.30 -44.33 22.82
CA ALA A 352 -14.04 -45.40 23.78
C ALA A 352 -12.56 -45.48 24.19
N THR A 353 -11.64 -45.14 23.28
CA THR A 353 -10.19 -45.19 23.54
C THR A 353 -9.58 -43.82 23.81
N GLY A 354 -10.28 -42.74 23.45
CA GLY A 354 -9.75 -41.38 23.51
C GLY A 354 -8.69 -41.07 22.45
N LEU A 355 -8.55 -41.91 21.43
CA LEU A 355 -7.48 -41.83 20.43
C LEU A 355 -7.99 -41.43 19.04
N VAL A 356 -7.14 -40.72 18.31
CA VAL A 356 -7.33 -40.44 16.88
C VAL A 356 -6.70 -41.56 16.06
N GLU A 357 -7.51 -42.20 15.22
CA GLU A 357 -7.11 -43.33 14.38
C GLU A 357 -7.18 -42.92 12.89
N GLU A 358 -6.35 -43.54 12.04
CA GLU A 358 -6.42 -43.37 10.59
C GLU A 358 -7.06 -44.60 9.94
N THR A 359 -8.11 -44.40 9.13
CA THR A 359 -8.82 -45.49 8.46
C THR A 359 -9.30 -45.09 7.07
N TYR A 360 -9.24 -46.03 6.13
CA TYR A 360 -9.68 -45.83 4.74
C TYR A 360 -11.17 -46.15 4.54
N ASP A 361 -11.64 -47.22 5.18
CA ASP A 361 -12.94 -47.84 4.91
C ASP A 361 -13.95 -47.41 5.96
N VAL A 362 -14.74 -46.39 5.63
CA VAL A 362 -15.61 -45.66 6.55
C VAL A 362 -16.92 -45.32 5.86
N GLU A 363 -18.03 -45.60 6.54
CA GLU A 363 -19.36 -45.11 6.17
C GLU A 363 -19.70 -43.89 7.04
N PHE A 364 -20.24 -42.82 6.43
CA PHE A 364 -20.52 -41.55 7.09
C PHE A 364 -22.02 -41.29 7.17
N ASP A 365 -22.45 -40.69 8.28
CA ASP A 365 -23.80 -40.20 8.50
C ASP A 365 -23.78 -38.70 8.78
N GLU A 366 -24.24 -37.93 7.79
CA GLU A 366 -24.32 -36.46 7.81
C GLU A 366 -25.74 -35.96 8.13
N SER A 367 -26.66 -36.87 8.46
CA SER A 367 -28.10 -36.57 8.58
C SER A 367 -28.47 -35.88 9.89
N ASN A 368 -27.67 -36.09 10.94
CA ASN A 368 -27.95 -35.63 12.30
C ASN A 368 -26.81 -34.77 12.85
N GLY A 369 -26.97 -33.44 12.81
CA GLY A 369 -26.01 -32.44 13.34
C GLY A 369 -25.84 -32.41 14.87
N SER A 370 -26.21 -33.46 15.60
CA SER A 370 -25.98 -33.52 17.04
C SER A 370 -25.44 -34.87 17.47
N HIS A 371 -24.34 -34.84 18.23
CA HIS A 371 -23.97 -35.94 19.10
C HIS A 371 -25.11 -36.07 20.12
N GLY A 372 -26.00 -37.05 19.93
CA GLY A 372 -27.15 -37.23 20.80
C GLY A 372 -26.72 -37.32 22.28
N ALA A 373 -27.39 -36.51 23.11
CA ALA A 373 -27.22 -36.33 24.56
C ALA A 373 -25.91 -35.67 25.00
N HIS A 374 -26.03 -34.39 25.39
CA HIS A 374 -25.20 -33.75 26.40
C HIS A 374 -24.99 -34.72 27.58
N VAL A 375 -23.75 -35.18 27.76
CA VAL A 375 -23.25 -35.45 29.10
C VAL A 375 -22.54 -34.17 29.49
N ASP A 376 -23.17 -33.41 30.39
CA ASP A 376 -22.51 -32.33 31.10
C ASP A 376 -21.34 -32.94 31.87
N ILE A 377 -20.17 -32.93 31.26
CA ILE A 377 -18.92 -33.15 31.98
C ILE A 377 -18.69 -31.85 32.73
N VAL A 378 -19.04 -31.91 34.01
CA VAL A 378 -18.67 -30.97 35.08
C VAL A 378 -17.32 -30.34 34.77
N ASP A 379 -17.23 -29.02 34.93
CA ASP A 379 -15.98 -28.25 34.98
C ASP A 379 -14.95 -28.99 35.84
N ILE A 380 -14.08 -29.76 35.18
CA ILE A 380 -12.85 -30.27 35.75
C ILE A 380 -11.78 -29.42 35.07
N ASP A 381 -11.28 -28.51 35.89
CA ASP A 381 -10.11 -27.64 35.76
C ASP A 381 -9.36 -27.71 34.42
N GLU A 382 -9.18 -26.54 33.82
CA GLU A 382 -8.32 -26.29 32.65
C GLU A 382 -6.97 -27.01 32.78
N GLU A 383 -6.87 -28.24 32.27
CA GLU A 383 -5.59 -28.84 31.90
C GLU A 383 -4.95 -27.90 30.85
N PRO A 384 -3.69 -27.48 31.05
CA PRO A 384 -3.03 -26.57 30.12
C PRO A 384 -3.11 -27.13 28.70
N LEU A 385 -3.41 -26.29 27.72
CA LEU A 385 -3.50 -26.64 26.28
C LEU A 385 -2.31 -27.52 25.78
N VAL A 386 -1.15 -27.41 26.45
CA VAL A 386 0.06 -28.20 26.26
C VAL A 386 -0.15 -29.71 26.55
N GLU A 387 -0.91 -30.07 27.59
CA GLU A 387 -1.19 -31.46 27.96
C GLU A 387 -2.07 -32.17 26.91
N THR A 388 -3.00 -31.43 26.29
CA THR A 388 -3.84 -31.96 25.21
C THR A 388 -3.02 -32.21 23.93
N MET A 389 -1.92 -31.46 23.73
CA MET A 389 -0.99 -31.67 22.60
C MET A 389 -0.19 -32.97 22.74
N LYS A 390 0.13 -33.42 23.97
CA LYS A 390 0.81 -34.70 24.20
C LYS A 390 0.01 -35.92 23.71
N ASN A 391 -1.32 -35.82 23.76
CA ASN A 391 -2.23 -36.90 23.31
C ASN A 391 -2.63 -36.77 21.83
N MET A 392 -2.35 -35.63 21.19
CA MET A 392 -2.50 -35.45 19.76
C MET A 392 -1.20 -35.84 19.06
N SER A 393 -1.08 -37.11 18.67
CA SER A 393 0.07 -37.58 17.90
C SER A 393 0.15 -36.87 16.54
N ILE A 394 0.84 -35.74 16.50
CA ILE A 394 1.35 -35.09 15.29
C ILE A 394 2.87 -35.16 15.39
N GLY A 395 3.38 -36.35 15.10
CA GLY A 395 4.81 -36.64 15.06
C GLY A 395 5.07 -37.70 14.00
N ASP A 396 6.06 -37.45 13.15
CA ASP A 396 6.49 -38.37 12.10
C ASP A 396 7.01 -39.69 12.70
N ILE A 397 6.15 -40.71 12.81
CA ILE A 397 6.61 -42.10 13.00
C ILE A 397 7.03 -42.64 11.63
N LYS A 398 8.28 -43.09 11.58
CA LYS A 398 8.98 -43.71 10.45
C LYS A 398 8.48 -45.16 10.33
N PRO A 399 8.04 -45.64 9.15
CA PRO A 399 7.89 -47.08 8.95
C PRO A 399 9.28 -47.74 9.04
N LYS A 400 9.38 -48.82 9.81
CA LYS A 400 10.30 -49.90 9.45
C LYS A 400 9.60 -50.64 8.32
N GLU A 401 10.27 -50.75 7.20
CA GLU A 401 9.92 -51.72 6.18
C GLU A 401 10.29 -53.09 6.77
N ASP A 402 9.28 -53.96 6.92
CA ASP A 402 9.56 -55.38 6.97
C ASP A 402 9.79 -55.80 5.51
N GLU A 403 11.03 -56.16 5.21
CA GLU A 403 11.39 -56.91 4.01
C GLU A 403 10.72 -58.31 4.09
N ASP A 404 10.30 -58.83 2.94
CA ASP A 404 9.73 -60.17 2.76
C ASP A 404 10.52 -61.28 3.50
#